data_AF-A0A257PE66-F1
#
_entry.id   AF-A0A257PE66-F1
#
_cell.length_a   1.000
_cell.length_b   1.000
_cell.length_c   1.000
_cell.angle_alpha   90.00
_cell.angle_beta   90.00
_cell.angle_gamma   90.00
#
_symmetry.space_group_name_H-M   'P 1'
#
loop_
_entity.id
_entity.type
_entity.pdbx_description
1 polymer ?
#
loop_
_entity_poly.entity_id
_entity_poly.type
_entity_poly.pdbx_seq_one_letter_code
_entity_poly.pdbx_strand_id
1 'polypeptide(L)'
;MGANIQTWLTGGQALQALNARAVILSASINQSQAQGLTPDGQPGGSIFNTPSPSVTGAAGNTGTAILNAQLSNASQLPTNGGPFLLSYNAAAGWTATNQASQQNMLLGSAATLSFAGLNISVSGIVASGDQFLINPAPLAAAGITVAAVSPKSIASADPYVVTPGSVQSAGSILNSNAGTISAGGDSVVNVPASSAATVSSAYYGQTLQLNFTSATTYSVTSTINPGVSIASGSLSGGQGQVAVAFPSGAASGQYWQVPISGVASAGDTLTLSPGSSSSGSNATRMATLWTTPSTTTDGSLQQSVMGLGTLFAANAQQAQQRATATSAQVTTASNNLQTIAGVSLDQQAVVLTGYSQAYQAAAQVISTAHTMFESLLQAI
;
A
#
# COMPACT_ATOMS: atom_id res chain seq x y z
N MET A 1 2.74 -28.75 -16.10
CA MET A 1 2.21 -27.39 -16.35
C MET A 1 1.86 -26.61 -15.07
N GLY A 2 1.30 -27.22 -14.01
CA GLY A 2 0.88 -26.49 -12.80
C GLY A 2 1.98 -25.80 -11.97
N ALA A 3 3.20 -26.37 -11.90
CA ALA A 3 4.29 -25.80 -11.09
C ALA A 3 4.81 -24.44 -11.61
N ASN A 4 4.76 -24.21 -12.92
CA ASN A 4 5.22 -22.96 -13.54
C ASN A 4 4.21 -21.82 -13.32
N ILE A 5 2.91 -22.11 -13.36
CA ILE A 5 1.85 -21.13 -13.13
C ILE A 5 1.91 -20.60 -11.69
N GLN A 6 2.06 -21.50 -10.71
CA GLN A 6 2.16 -21.11 -9.30
C GLN A 6 3.41 -20.28 -9.00
N THR A 7 4.55 -20.60 -9.62
CA THR A 7 5.79 -19.81 -9.46
C THR A 7 5.62 -18.40 -10.05
N TRP A 8 4.99 -18.29 -11.22
CA TRP A 8 4.70 -17.00 -11.84
C TRP A 8 3.74 -16.15 -10.99
N LEU A 9 2.68 -16.76 -10.44
CA LEU A 9 1.75 -16.08 -9.53
C LEU A 9 2.45 -15.54 -8.28
N THR A 10 3.32 -16.35 -7.64
CA THR A 10 4.08 -15.91 -6.46
C THR A 10 5.05 -14.75 -6.76
N GLY A 11 5.69 -14.77 -7.94
CA GLY A 11 6.53 -13.66 -8.38
C GLY A 11 5.73 -12.37 -8.62
N GLY A 12 4.57 -12.49 -9.27
CA GLY A 12 3.65 -11.37 -9.48
C GLY A 12 3.17 -10.73 -8.19
N GLN A 13 2.80 -11.53 -7.18
CA GLN A 13 2.41 -11.04 -5.86
C GLN A 13 3.54 -10.28 -5.14
N ALA A 14 4.78 -10.79 -5.24
CA ALA A 14 5.93 -10.14 -4.64
C ALA A 14 6.23 -8.77 -5.28
N LEU A 15 6.11 -8.67 -6.61
CA LEU A 15 6.23 -7.41 -7.33
C LEU A 15 5.11 -6.43 -6.97
N GLN A 16 3.87 -6.91 -6.83
CA GLN A 16 2.75 -6.07 -6.41
C GLN A 16 2.95 -5.53 -4.99
N ALA A 17 3.44 -6.35 -4.07
CA ALA A 17 3.77 -5.92 -2.71
C ALA A 17 4.88 -4.86 -2.71
N LEU A 18 5.91 -5.03 -3.55
CA LEU A 18 6.97 -4.02 -3.72
C LEU A 18 6.41 -2.69 -4.25
N ASN A 19 5.56 -2.74 -5.28
CA ASN A 19 4.91 -1.55 -5.82
C ASN A 19 4.05 -0.83 -4.77
N ALA A 20 3.26 -1.57 -4.00
CA ALA A 20 2.42 -0.98 -2.96
C ALA A 20 3.23 -0.29 -1.88
N ARG A 21 4.34 -0.90 -1.43
CA ARG A 21 5.22 -0.28 -0.44
C ARG A 21 5.92 0.98 -0.99
N ALA A 22 6.23 1.04 -2.28
CA ALA A 22 6.72 2.27 -2.91
C ALA A 22 5.66 3.40 -2.88
N VAL A 23 4.39 3.08 -3.16
CA VAL A 23 3.27 4.03 -3.00
C VAL A 23 3.10 4.45 -1.55
N ILE A 24 3.12 3.50 -0.60
CA ILE A 24 2.94 3.79 0.83
C ILE A 24 4.05 4.71 1.35
N LEU A 25 5.30 4.43 1.00
CA LEU A 25 6.45 5.26 1.36
C LEU A 25 6.29 6.68 0.79
N SER A 26 6.04 6.78 -0.51
CA SER A 26 5.92 8.07 -1.22
C SER A 26 4.79 8.91 -0.63
N ALA A 27 3.61 8.31 -0.48
CA ALA A 27 2.43 8.99 0.01
C ALA A 27 2.56 9.36 1.50
N SER A 28 3.18 8.52 2.33
CA SER A 28 3.44 8.86 3.75
C SER A 28 4.35 10.07 3.89
N ILE A 29 5.41 10.13 3.08
CA ILE A 29 6.34 11.27 3.10
C ILE A 29 5.67 12.52 2.53
N ASN A 30 4.95 12.41 1.42
CA ASN A 30 4.21 13.54 0.84
C ASN A 30 3.11 14.08 1.77
N GLN A 31 2.43 13.19 2.49
CA GLN A 31 1.43 13.59 3.49
C GLN A 31 2.11 14.36 4.63
N SER A 32 3.24 13.88 5.14
CA SER A 32 4.00 14.62 6.15
C SER A 32 4.53 15.95 5.61
N GLN A 33 4.92 16.06 4.35
CA GLN A 33 5.27 17.35 3.74
C GLN A 33 4.09 18.31 3.73
N ALA A 34 2.92 17.86 3.27
CA ALA A 34 1.72 18.68 3.22
C ALA A 34 1.23 19.15 4.60
N GLN A 35 1.67 18.49 5.67
CA GLN A 35 1.39 18.85 7.06
C GLN A 35 2.32 19.95 7.60
N GLY A 36 3.39 20.32 6.89
CA GLY A 36 4.35 21.33 7.30
C GLY A 36 4.40 22.55 6.39
N LEU A 37 5.28 23.48 6.75
CA LEU A 37 5.62 24.68 5.98
C LEU A 37 7.10 24.67 5.55
N THR A 38 7.36 25.13 4.33
CA THR A 38 8.70 25.40 3.80
C THR A 38 9.34 26.60 4.52
N PRO A 39 10.66 26.85 4.34
CA PRO A 39 11.32 28.01 4.95
C PRO A 39 10.69 29.36 4.57
N ASP A 40 10.00 29.43 3.43
CA ASP A 40 9.28 30.62 2.94
C ASP A 40 7.82 30.68 3.43
N GLY A 41 7.43 29.80 4.38
CA GLY A 41 6.10 29.76 4.98
C GLY A 41 5.01 29.17 4.08
N GLN A 42 5.38 28.50 2.98
CA GLN A 42 4.42 27.89 2.06
C GLN A 42 4.11 26.45 2.48
N PRO A 43 2.87 25.94 2.28
CA PRO A 43 2.58 24.52 2.48
C PRO A 43 3.51 23.61 1.69
N GLY A 44 3.89 22.47 2.28
CA GLY A 44 4.77 21.52 1.62
C GLY A 44 4.15 20.87 0.38
N GLY A 45 4.97 20.76 -0.67
CA GLY A 45 4.64 20.01 -1.88
C GLY A 45 5.04 18.55 -1.77
N SER A 46 4.73 17.75 -2.79
CA SER A 46 5.18 16.36 -2.86
C SER A 46 6.70 16.29 -3.05
N ILE A 47 7.36 15.38 -2.32
CA ILE A 47 8.77 15.00 -2.55
C ILE A 47 8.86 13.91 -3.59
N PHE A 48 7.90 12.98 -3.61
CA PHE A 48 7.90 11.84 -4.53
C PHE A 48 6.65 11.86 -5.43
N ASN A 49 6.79 11.39 -6.66
CA ASN A 49 5.65 11.06 -7.51
C ASN A 49 5.62 9.55 -7.74
N THR A 50 4.41 8.97 -7.75
CA THR A 50 4.18 7.59 -8.18
C THR A 50 3.05 7.55 -9.21
N PRO A 51 3.02 6.54 -10.10
CA PRO A 51 1.88 6.29 -10.97
C PRO A 51 0.57 6.22 -10.16
N SER A 52 -0.48 6.85 -10.69
CA SER A 52 -1.81 6.83 -10.09
C SER A 52 -2.44 5.44 -10.16
N PRO A 53 -3.41 5.11 -9.28
CA PRO A 53 -4.19 3.88 -9.37
C PRO A 53 -4.81 3.72 -10.77
N SER A 54 -4.85 2.48 -11.26
CA SER A 54 -5.46 2.13 -12.54
C SER A 54 -6.69 1.24 -12.35
N VAL A 55 -7.64 1.39 -13.27
CA VAL A 55 -8.90 0.63 -13.28
C VAL A 55 -9.10 0.01 -14.65
N THR A 56 -9.34 -1.29 -14.69
CA THR A 56 -9.60 -2.04 -15.92
C THR A 56 -10.92 -2.79 -15.80
N GLY A 57 -11.91 -2.43 -16.63
CA GLY A 57 -13.17 -3.16 -16.70
C GLY A 57 -13.00 -4.51 -17.40
N ALA A 58 -13.73 -5.53 -16.96
CA ALA A 58 -13.76 -6.82 -17.64
C ALA A 58 -14.48 -6.68 -19.00
N ALA A 59 -13.99 -7.41 -20.01
CA ALA A 59 -14.57 -7.38 -21.36
C ALA A 59 -16.02 -7.90 -21.42
N GLY A 60 -16.43 -8.69 -20.43
CA GLY A 60 -17.80 -9.19 -20.29
C GLY A 60 -18.77 -8.23 -19.59
N ASN A 61 -18.32 -7.04 -19.19
CA ASN A 61 -19.20 -6.04 -18.58
C ASN A 61 -20.26 -5.61 -19.58
N THR A 62 -21.49 -5.48 -19.09
CA THR A 62 -22.66 -5.08 -19.89
C THR A 62 -23.14 -3.67 -19.55
N GLY A 63 -22.77 -3.15 -18.38
CA GLY A 63 -23.00 -1.75 -18.02
C GLY A 63 -22.05 -0.79 -18.75
N THR A 64 -22.36 0.51 -18.65
CA THR A 64 -21.55 1.62 -19.17
C THR A 64 -20.76 2.32 -18.07
N ALA A 65 -20.56 1.66 -16.93
CA ALA A 65 -19.94 2.27 -15.76
C ALA A 65 -18.46 2.58 -15.99
N ILE A 66 -18.05 3.78 -15.58
CA ILE A 66 -16.64 4.20 -15.54
C ILE A 66 -16.27 4.44 -14.08
N LEU A 67 -15.21 3.77 -13.66
CA LEU A 67 -14.66 3.86 -12.30
C LEU A 67 -13.34 4.63 -12.32
N ASN A 68 -13.19 5.62 -11.45
CA ASN A 68 -11.92 6.30 -11.23
C ASN A 68 -11.45 6.04 -9.79
N ALA A 69 -10.25 5.49 -9.66
CA ALA A 69 -9.62 5.18 -8.39
C ALA A 69 -8.64 6.28 -7.98
N GLN A 70 -8.65 6.65 -6.71
CA GLN A 70 -7.70 7.57 -6.09
C GLN A 70 -7.24 7.01 -4.75
N LEU A 71 -5.95 7.17 -4.43
CA LEU A 71 -5.44 6.85 -3.11
C LEU A 71 -5.73 8.02 -2.18
N SER A 72 -6.52 7.78 -1.14
CA SER A 72 -6.87 8.79 -0.14
C SER A 72 -6.13 8.61 1.17
N ASN A 73 -5.76 7.37 1.54
CA ASN A 73 -5.01 7.09 2.75
C ASN A 73 -4.04 5.91 2.56
N ALA A 74 -2.76 6.22 2.46
CA ALA A 74 -1.73 5.21 2.22
C ALA A 74 -1.53 4.24 3.39
N SER A 75 -1.77 4.65 4.64
CA SER A 75 -1.56 3.74 5.78
C SER A 75 -2.57 2.60 5.84
N GLN A 76 -3.70 2.76 5.15
CA GLN A 76 -4.75 1.75 5.01
C GLN A 76 -4.59 0.87 3.77
N LEU A 77 -3.66 1.19 2.86
CA LEU A 77 -3.38 0.34 1.71
C LEU A 77 -2.66 -0.92 2.17
N PRO A 78 -3.20 -2.13 1.91
CA PRO A 78 -2.52 -3.37 2.24
C PRO A 78 -1.15 -3.43 1.60
N THR A 79 -0.16 -3.88 2.38
CA THR A 79 1.23 -4.02 1.92
C THR A 79 1.41 -5.09 0.84
N ASN A 80 0.44 -6.00 0.66
CA ASN A 80 0.39 -6.90 -0.48
C ASN A 80 -0.06 -6.22 -1.78
N GLY A 81 -0.61 -5.00 -1.70
CA GLY A 81 -0.93 -4.14 -2.82
C GLY A 81 -2.20 -4.46 -3.59
N GLY A 82 -3.02 -5.40 -3.14
CA GLY A 82 -4.05 -5.98 -3.99
C GLY A 82 -3.41 -6.76 -5.17
N PRO A 83 -3.89 -6.62 -6.43
CA PRO A 83 -4.98 -5.76 -6.88
C PRO A 83 -6.32 -6.19 -6.28
N PHE A 84 -7.35 -5.38 -6.45
CA PHE A 84 -8.70 -5.66 -5.99
C PHE A 84 -9.62 -5.91 -7.18
N LEU A 85 -10.39 -6.99 -7.13
CA LEU A 85 -11.48 -7.21 -8.08
C LEU A 85 -12.76 -6.67 -7.47
N LEU A 86 -13.30 -5.60 -8.05
CA LEU A 86 -14.61 -5.08 -7.71
C LEU A 86 -15.65 -5.79 -8.56
N SER A 87 -16.63 -6.40 -7.92
CA SER A 87 -17.77 -7.04 -8.59
C SER A 87 -19.07 -6.39 -8.12
N TYR A 88 -19.96 -6.10 -9.05
CA TYR A 88 -21.29 -5.54 -8.73
C TYR A 88 -22.36 -6.62 -8.78
N ASN A 89 -23.23 -6.61 -7.76
CA ASN A 89 -24.44 -7.42 -7.71
C ASN A 89 -25.63 -6.49 -7.43
N ALA A 90 -26.71 -6.60 -8.21
CA ALA A 90 -27.85 -5.68 -8.05
C ALA A 90 -28.54 -5.76 -6.66
N ALA A 91 -28.48 -6.91 -5.98
CA ALA A 91 -29.08 -7.10 -4.66
C ALA A 91 -28.15 -6.66 -3.51
N ALA A 92 -26.83 -6.88 -3.63
CA ALA A 92 -25.86 -6.63 -2.56
C ALA A 92 -24.99 -5.36 -2.77
N GLY A 93 -25.01 -4.77 -3.97
CA GLY A 93 -24.10 -3.70 -4.36
C GLY A 93 -22.71 -4.20 -4.74
N TRP A 94 -21.71 -3.36 -4.50
CA TRP A 94 -20.31 -3.62 -4.79
C TRP A 94 -19.64 -4.47 -3.72
N THR A 95 -18.85 -5.43 -4.15
CA THR A 95 -17.90 -6.18 -3.30
C THR A 95 -16.50 -6.03 -3.88
N ALA A 96 -15.51 -5.72 -3.03
CA ALA A 96 -14.10 -5.72 -3.40
C ALA A 96 -13.41 -6.96 -2.84
N THR A 97 -12.75 -7.71 -3.70
CA THR A 97 -11.95 -8.89 -3.33
C THR A 97 -10.47 -8.60 -3.52
N ASN A 98 -9.69 -8.66 -2.44
CA ASN A 98 -8.23 -8.59 -2.52
C ASN A 98 -7.71 -9.85 -3.21
N GLN A 99 -7.07 -9.74 -4.37
CA GLN A 99 -6.61 -10.89 -5.15
C GLN A 99 -5.41 -11.62 -4.52
N ALA A 100 -4.66 -10.98 -3.62
CA ALA A 100 -3.57 -11.60 -2.90
C ALA A 100 -4.05 -12.40 -1.68
N SER A 101 -4.95 -11.83 -0.86
CA SER A 101 -5.42 -12.47 0.39
C SER A 101 -6.78 -13.18 0.27
N GLN A 102 -7.47 -13.03 -0.86
CA GLN A 102 -8.83 -13.52 -1.12
C GLN A 102 -9.89 -12.99 -0.12
N GLN A 103 -9.57 -11.91 0.59
CA GLN A 103 -10.49 -11.26 1.53
C GLN A 103 -11.51 -10.40 0.78
N ASN A 104 -12.78 -10.55 1.16
CA ASN A 104 -13.90 -9.81 0.58
C ASN A 104 -14.31 -8.65 1.49
N MET A 105 -14.62 -7.51 0.89
CA MET A 105 -15.13 -6.31 1.56
C MET A 105 -16.41 -5.87 0.87
N LEU A 106 -17.52 -5.82 1.61
CA LEU A 106 -18.79 -5.30 1.11
C LEU A 106 -18.77 -3.77 1.14
N LEU A 107 -19.09 -3.12 0.02
CA LEU A 107 -18.99 -1.67 -0.16
C LEU A 107 -20.36 -1.00 -0.37
N GLY A 108 -21.42 -1.78 -0.60
CA GLY A 108 -22.76 -1.26 -0.87
C GLY A 108 -22.89 -0.60 -2.24
N SER A 109 -23.80 0.36 -2.38
CA SER A 109 -24.22 0.89 -3.70
C SER A 109 -23.98 2.40 -3.86
N ALA A 110 -23.10 2.98 -3.04
CA ALA A 110 -22.81 4.41 -3.08
C ALA A 110 -22.10 4.83 -4.38
N ALA A 111 -22.29 6.08 -4.80
CA ALA A 111 -21.59 6.64 -5.97
C ALA A 111 -20.08 6.82 -5.74
N THR A 112 -19.67 6.94 -4.48
CA THR A 112 -18.26 6.90 -4.06
C THR A 112 -18.08 5.76 -3.08
N LEU A 113 -17.21 4.82 -3.42
CA LEU A 113 -16.85 3.68 -2.58
C LEU A 113 -15.51 3.94 -1.90
N SER A 114 -15.38 3.59 -0.62
CA SER A 114 -14.12 3.76 0.12
C SER A 114 -13.71 2.43 0.77
N PHE A 115 -12.49 1.96 0.49
CA PHE A 115 -11.92 0.75 1.08
C PHE A 115 -10.41 0.74 0.95
N ALA A 116 -9.70 0.07 1.85
CA ALA A 116 -8.25 -0.16 1.75
C ALA A 116 -7.43 1.13 1.41
N GLY A 117 -7.85 2.28 1.94
CA GLY A 117 -7.22 3.57 1.66
C GLY A 117 -7.50 4.18 0.28
N LEU A 118 -8.40 3.59 -0.50
CA LEU A 118 -8.82 4.05 -1.83
C LEU A 118 -10.21 4.67 -1.78
N ASN A 119 -10.41 5.69 -2.62
CA ASN A 119 -11.72 6.20 -3.00
C ASN A 119 -11.97 5.89 -4.47
N ILE A 120 -13.09 5.23 -4.77
CA ILE A 120 -13.51 4.90 -6.12
C ILE A 120 -14.78 5.70 -6.43
N SER A 121 -14.68 6.60 -7.40
CA SER A 121 -15.88 7.27 -7.95
C SER A 121 -16.47 6.41 -9.07
N VAL A 122 -17.77 6.18 -9.00
CA VAL A 122 -18.54 5.41 -9.98
C VAL A 122 -19.43 6.38 -10.75
N SER A 123 -19.36 6.32 -12.07
CA SER A 123 -20.22 7.07 -12.99
C SER A 123 -20.82 6.14 -14.05
N GLY A 124 -21.91 6.55 -14.70
CA GLY A 124 -22.62 5.71 -15.67
C GLY A 124 -23.51 4.65 -15.00
N ILE A 125 -23.95 3.67 -15.79
CA ILE A 125 -24.85 2.61 -15.33
C ILE A 125 -24.04 1.33 -15.13
N VAL A 126 -24.10 0.74 -13.94
CA VAL A 126 -23.52 -0.57 -13.67
C VAL A 126 -24.60 -1.66 -13.81
N ALA A 127 -24.23 -2.78 -14.41
CA ALA A 127 -25.08 -3.96 -14.52
C ALA A 127 -24.62 -5.07 -13.55
N SER A 128 -25.55 -5.87 -13.05
CA SER A 128 -25.21 -7.01 -12.19
C SER A 128 -24.30 -7.99 -12.94
N GLY A 129 -23.19 -8.36 -12.32
CA GLY A 129 -22.15 -9.19 -12.93
C GLY A 129 -20.98 -8.40 -13.51
N ASP A 130 -21.07 -7.06 -13.60
CA ASP A 130 -19.94 -6.23 -14.01
C ASP A 130 -18.77 -6.35 -13.02
N GLN A 131 -17.56 -6.41 -13.56
CA GLN A 131 -16.32 -6.54 -12.80
C GLN A 131 -15.25 -5.53 -13.24
N PHE A 132 -14.47 -5.03 -12.28
CA PHE A 132 -13.39 -4.08 -12.51
C PHE A 132 -12.17 -4.46 -11.68
N LEU A 133 -11.00 -4.60 -12.32
CA LEU A 133 -9.74 -4.80 -11.65
C LEU A 133 -9.13 -3.45 -11.29
N ILE A 134 -8.92 -3.20 -10.00
CA ILE A 134 -8.30 -2.00 -9.47
C ILE A 134 -6.87 -2.35 -9.06
N ASN A 135 -5.89 -1.72 -9.71
CA ASN A 135 -4.50 -1.79 -9.28
C ASN A 135 -4.12 -0.46 -8.58
N PRO A 136 -3.93 -0.47 -7.25
CA PRO A 136 -3.58 0.73 -6.48
C PRO A 136 -2.19 1.28 -6.80
N ALA A 137 -1.27 0.44 -7.29
CA ALA A 137 0.15 0.74 -7.42
C ALA A 137 0.72 0.18 -8.73
N PRO A 138 0.24 0.60 -9.90
CA PRO A 138 0.73 0.06 -11.17
C PRO A 138 2.19 0.47 -11.39
N LEU A 139 3.10 -0.52 -11.42
CA LEU A 139 4.54 -0.32 -11.66
C LEU A 139 5.20 0.74 -10.75
N ALA A 140 4.65 1.00 -9.57
CA ALA A 140 5.04 2.14 -8.77
C ALA A 140 6.49 2.09 -8.27
N ALA A 141 7.06 0.90 -8.04
CA ALA A 141 8.45 0.79 -7.64
C ALA A 141 9.43 1.19 -8.75
N ALA A 142 9.08 0.94 -10.01
CA ALA A 142 9.87 1.36 -11.17
C ALA A 142 9.58 2.81 -11.59
N GLY A 143 8.35 3.29 -11.34
CA GLY A 143 7.88 4.61 -11.74
C GLY A 143 8.01 5.71 -10.68
N ILE A 144 8.55 5.41 -9.49
CA ILE A 144 8.77 6.41 -8.46
C ILE A 144 9.84 7.42 -8.90
N THR A 145 9.54 8.71 -8.75
CA THR A 145 10.48 9.79 -9.08
C THR A 145 10.53 10.84 -7.97
N VAL A 146 11.63 11.59 -7.88
CA VAL A 146 11.78 12.71 -6.94
C VAL A 146 11.24 13.98 -7.61
N ALA A 147 10.25 14.60 -7.00
CA ALA A 147 9.65 15.88 -7.41
C ALA A 147 10.37 17.08 -6.76
N ALA A 148 10.82 16.95 -5.51
CA ALA A 148 11.50 18.01 -4.79
C ALA A 148 13.00 18.03 -5.12
N VAL A 149 13.41 18.97 -5.97
CA VAL A 149 14.82 19.11 -6.42
C VAL A 149 15.63 20.16 -5.65
N SER A 150 15.00 20.89 -4.71
CA SER A 150 15.64 21.93 -3.90
C SER A 150 15.46 21.66 -2.40
N PRO A 151 16.49 21.91 -1.56
CA PRO A 151 16.34 21.86 -0.10
C PRO A 151 15.24 22.76 0.45
N LYS A 152 14.94 23.89 -0.23
CA LYS A 152 13.86 24.81 0.17
C LYS A 152 12.47 24.21 -0.03
N SER A 153 12.33 23.14 -0.81
CA SER A 153 11.05 22.45 -0.99
C SER A 153 10.67 21.60 0.22
N ILE A 154 11.58 21.38 1.17
CA ILE A 154 11.31 20.58 2.37
C ILE A 154 10.56 21.43 3.38
N ALA A 155 9.31 21.04 3.64
CA ALA A 155 8.46 21.64 4.65
C ALA A 155 8.82 21.17 6.06
N SER A 156 9.90 21.71 6.64
CA SER A 156 10.41 21.29 7.95
C SER A 156 9.65 21.87 9.14
N ALA A 157 9.00 23.02 8.95
CA ALA A 157 8.30 23.73 10.02
C ALA A 157 6.88 23.19 10.22
N ASP A 158 6.37 23.31 11.44
CA ASP A 158 4.95 23.10 11.71
C ASP A 158 4.11 24.27 11.18
N PRO A 159 2.78 24.08 11.02
CA PRO A 159 1.87 25.17 10.70
C PRO A 159 1.95 26.34 11.67
N TYR A 160 2.20 26.05 12.95
CA TYR A 160 2.21 27.05 14.02
C TYR A 160 3.31 26.79 15.04
N VAL A 161 3.84 27.87 15.60
CA VAL A 161 4.62 27.89 16.84
C VAL A 161 3.78 28.54 17.91
N VAL A 162 3.64 27.87 19.05
CA VAL A 162 2.92 28.41 20.21
C VAL A 162 3.91 29.09 21.14
N THR A 163 3.66 30.35 21.46
CA THR A 163 4.48 31.12 22.40
C THR A 163 3.59 31.75 23.48
N PRO A 164 3.93 31.63 24.77
CA PRO A 164 3.22 32.35 25.83
C PRO A 164 3.30 33.87 25.67
N GLY A 165 2.18 34.54 25.91
CA GLY A 165 2.05 35.98 25.81
C GLY A 165 1.21 36.44 24.63
N SER A 166 1.01 37.75 24.56
CA SER A 166 0.22 38.42 23.52
C SER A 166 1.12 39.10 22.50
N VAL A 167 0.73 39.04 21.22
CA VAL A 167 1.38 39.80 20.16
C VAL A 167 1.07 41.29 20.32
N GLN A 168 2.12 42.10 20.24
CA GLN A 168 2.05 43.56 20.30
C GLN A 168 1.93 44.14 18.88
N SER A 169 1.57 45.43 18.76
CA SER A 169 1.45 46.10 17.46
C SER A 169 2.74 46.08 16.63
N ALA A 170 3.90 45.99 17.29
CA ALA A 170 5.22 45.88 16.64
C ALA A 170 5.62 44.44 16.26
N GLY A 171 4.74 43.45 16.47
CA GLY A 171 4.97 42.03 16.16
C GLY A 171 5.77 41.25 17.21
N SER A 172 6.27 41.90 18.25
CA SER A 172 6.88 41.22 19.39
C SER A 172 5.83 40.53 20.26
N ILE A 173 6.23 39.46 20.96
CA ILE A 173 5.38 38.79 21.94
C ILE A 173 5.78 39.27 23.33
N LEU A 174 4.82 39.79 24.09
CA LEU A 174 4.98 40.14 25.49
C LEU A 174 4.27 39.09 26.34
N ASN A 175 5.05 38.34 27.12
CA ASN A 175 4.49 37.41 28.09
C ASN A 175 4.22 38.13 29.41
N SER A 176 2.95 38.47 29.64
CA SER A 176 2.44 39.02 30.90
C SER A 176 1.52 38.03 31.62
N ASN A 177 1.64 36.73 31.31
CA ASN A 177 0.81 35.70 31.94
C ASN A 177 1.13 35.61 33.43
N ALA A 178 0.09 35.57 34.26
CA ALA A 178 0.20 35.32 35.69
C ALA A 178 0.21 33.81 35.99
N GLY A 179 -0.40 33.00 35.11
CA GLY A 179 -0.41 31.55 35.19
C GLY A 179 0.81 30.88 34.56
N THR A 180 0.80 29.55 34.60
CA THR A 180 1.88 28.66 34.10
C THR A 180 1.53 27.96 32.78
N ILE A 181 0.57 28.52 32.04
CA ILE A 181 0.09 27.91 30.80
C ILE A 181 1.23 27.73 29.78
N SER A 182 1.26 26.56 29.17
CA SER A 182 2.25 26.20 28.15
C SER A 182 1.62 25.26 27.12
N ALA A 183 2.20 25.26 25.92
CA ALA A 183 1.90 24.26 24.91
C ALA A 183 2.84 23.06 25.05
N GLY A 184 2.30 21.85 24.85
CA GLY A 184 3.09 20.62 24.74
C GLY A 184 3.52 20.31 23.31
N GLY A 185 3.89 19.06 23.06
CA GLY A 185 4.24 18.57 21.72
C GLY A 185 3.02 18.50 20.80
N ASP A 186 3.16 19.01 19.59
CA ASP A 186 2.11 19.06 18.59
C ASP A 186 1.96 17.71 17.85
N SER A 187 0.83 17.57 17.15
CA SER A 187 0.51 16.39 16.34
C SER A 187 -0.42 16.77 15.20
N VAL A 188 -0.53 15.88 14.21
CA VAL A 188 -1.56 15.98 13.17
C VAL A 188 -2.52 14.81 13.29
N VAL A 189 -3.82 15.11 13.31
CA VAL A 189 -4.88 14.13 13.52
C VAL A 189 -5.99 14.30 12.48
N ASN A 190 -6.66 13.20 12.13
CA ASN A 190 -7.84 13.24 11.26
C ASN A 190 -9.09 13.78 11.98
N VAL A 191 -9.20 13.50 13.28
CA VAL A 191 -10.30 13.97 14.13
C VAL A 191 -9.68 14.64 15.34
N PRO A 192 -10.01 15.91 15.61
CA PRO A 192 -9.46 16.62 16.76
C PRO A 192 -9.96 15.96 18.05
N ALA A 193 -9.17 16.08 19.13
CA ALA A 193 -9.62 15.63 20.44
C ALA A 193 -10.95 16.30 20.81
N SER A 194 -11.83 15.57 21.52
CA SER A 194 -13.15 16.09 21.91
C SER A 194 -13.09 17.35 22.77
N SER A 195 -11.99 17.57 23.48
CA SER A 195 -11.70 18.76 24.29
C SER A 195 -11.05 19.91 23.52
N ALA A 196 -10.81 19.75 22.21
CA ALA A 196 -10.09 20.72 21.42
C ALA A 196 -10.97 21.89 20.97
N ALA A 197 -10.51 23.12 21.21
CA ALA A 197 -11.01 24.29 20.51
C ALA A 197 -10.67 24.16 19.02
N THR A 198 -11.67 23.85 18.20
CA THR A 198 -11.45 23.57 16.76
C THR A 198 -11.62 24.86 15.96
N VAL A 199 -10.53 25.28 15.31
CA VAL A 199 -10.45 26.45 14.45
C VAL A 199 -10.64 26.03 12.99
N SER A 200 -11.55 26.71 12.30
CA SER A 200 -11.82 26.49 10.88
C SER A 200 -10.60 26.79 10.00
N SER A 201 -10.48 26.09 8.88
CA SER A 201 -9.39 26.28 7.90
C SER A 201 -9.37 27.68 7.27
N ALA A 202 -10.47 28.44 7.37
CA ALA A 202 -10.51 29.85 6.97
C ALA A 202 -9.54 30.74 7.77
N TYR A 203 -9.10 30.30 8.95
CA TYR A 203 -8.14 31.02 9.80
C TYR A 203 -6.72 30.45 9.73
N TYR A 204 -6.51 29.40 8.94
CA TYR A 204 -5.19 28.79 8.77
C TYR A 204 -4.18 29.80 8.20
N GLY A 205 -2.97 29.82 8.77
CA GLY A 205 -1.91 30.75 8.39
C GLY A 205 -2.04 32.16 8.97
N GLN A 206 -3.12 32.48 9.69
CA GLN A 206 -3.23 33.74 10.46
C GLN A 206 -2.61 33.59 11.84
N THR A 207 -2.08 34.66 12.43
CA THR A 207 -1.71 34.65 13.85
C THR A 207 -2.96 34.59 14.72
N LEU A 208 -3.02 33.60 15.61
CA LEU A 208 -4.15 33.37 16.51
C LEU A 208 -3.71 33.59 17.97
N GLN A 209 -4.66 33.94 18.82
CA GLN A 209 -4.43 34.09 20.25
C GLN A 209 -5.48 33.33 21.04
N LEU A 210 -5.03 32.51 21.98
CA LEU A 210 -5.87 31.87 22.99
C LEU A 210 -5.89 32.79 24.19
N ASN A 211 -7.00 33.48 24.39
CA ASN A 211 -7.19 34.41 25.51
C ASN A 211 -7.95 33.69 26.62
N PHE A 212 -7.29 33.48 27.75
CA PHE A 212 -7.89 32.83 28.90
C PHE A 212 -8.84 33.80 29.60
N THR A 213 -10.12 33.46 29.61
CA THR A 213 -11.17 34.25 30.26
C THR A 213 -11.35 33.88 31.73
N SER A 214 -10.86 32.70 32.13
CA SER A 214 -10.85 32.21 33.51
C SER A 214 -9.72 31.17 33.68
N ALA A 215 -9.62 30.59 34.88
CA ALA A 215 -8.69 29.49 35.14
C ALA A 215 -8.98 28.20 34.33
N THR A 216 -10.17 28.08 33.75
CA THR A 216 -10.62 26.85 33.06
C THR A 216 -11.16 27.09 31.66
N THR A 217 -11.25 28.32 31.17
CA THR A 217 -11.85 28.62 29.86
C THR A 217 -11.03 29.64 29.07
N TYR A 218 -10.98 29.45 27.76
CA TYR A 218 -10.34 30.38 26.84
C TYR A 218 -11.13 30.50 25.53
N SER A 219 -10.94 31.63 24.87
CA SER A 219 -11.43 31.90 23.51
C SER A 219 -10.25 32.02 22.56
N VAL A 220 -10.46 31.63 21.30
CA VAL A 220 -9.49 31.81 20.22
C VAL A 220 -9.93 33.02 19.41
N THR A 221 -9.01 33.94 19.13
CA THR A 221 -9.23 35.09 18.26
C THR A 221 -8.14 35.17 17.19
N SER A 222 -8.45 35.72 16.02
CA SER A 222 -7.43 36.12 15.05
C SER A 222 -6.95 37.54 15.32
N THR A 223 -5.66 37.80 15.13
CA THR A 223 -5.10 39.16 15.25
C THR A 223 -5.58 40.11 14.16
N ILE A 224 -6.16 39.58 13.07
CA ILE A 224 -6.76 40.39 11.99
C ILE A 224 -8.11 40.98 12.44
N ASN A 225 -8.87 40.24 13.24
CA ASN A 225 -10.17 40.67 13.77
C ASN A 225 -10.21 40.45 15.29
N PRO A 226 -9.43 41.24 16.07
CA PRO A 226 -9.34 41.06 17.51
C PRO A 226 -10.71 41.23 18.17
N GLY A 227 -11.00 40.40 19.19
CA GLY A 227 -12.25 40.46 19.95
C GLY A 227 -13.40 39.61 19.39
N VAL A 228 -13.30 39.09 18.17
CA VAL A 228 -14.25 38.11 17.65
C VAL A 228 -13.75 36.70 17.99
N SER A 229 -14.49 36.00 18.86
CA SER A 229 -14.20 34.60 19.19
C SER A 229 -14.52 33.72 17.97
N ILE A 230 -13.51 33.00 17.47
CA ILE A 230 -13.62 32.10 16.33
C ILE A 230 -13.70 30.62 16.74
N ALA A 231 -13.26 30.32 17.96
CA ALA A 231 -13.40 29.04 18.63
C ALA A 231 -13.27 29.26 20.14
N SER A 232 -13.68 28.29 20.94
CA SER A 232 -13.51 28.32 22.40
C SER A 232 -13.19 26.94 22.92
N GLY A 233 -12.49 26.88 24.06
CA GLY A 233 -12.17 25.63 24.73
C GLY A 233 -12.03 25.81 26.22
N SER A 234 -11.72 24.71 26.89
CA SER A 234 -11.58 24.66 28.34
C SER A 234 -10.37 23.85 28.78
N LEU A 235 -9.84 24.17 29.96
CA LEU A 235 -8.89 23.35 30.69
C LEU A 235 -9.65 22.50 31.72
N SER A 236 -9.51 21.18 31.63
CA SER A 236 -9.96 20.23 32.66
C SER A 236 -8.75 19.67 33.38
N GLY A 237 -8.66 19.87 34.70
CA GLY A 237 -7.46 19.49 35.47
C GLY A 237 -6.17 20.17 34.98
N GLY A 238 -6.29 21.40 34.44
CA GLY A 238 -5.18 22.12 33.84
C GLY A 238 -4.74 21.60 32.47
N GLN A 239 -5.57 20.79 31.79
CA GLN A 239 -5.28 20.24 30.46
C GLN A 239 -6.36 20.65 29.45
N GLY A 240 -5.93 21.10 28.29
CA GLY A 240 -6.79 21.46 27.16
C GLY A 240 -6.09 21.21 25.83
N GLN A 241 -6.73 21.57 24.73
CA GLN A 241 -6.24 21.31 23.38
C GLN A 241 -6.72 22.41 22.43
N VAL A 242 -5.91 22.82 21.46
CA VAL A 242 -6.38 23.61 20.31
C VAL A 242 -6.05 22.86 19.04
N ALA A 243 -6.98 22.89 18.08
CA ALA A 243 -6.83 22.23 16.79
C ALA A 243 -7.15 23.23 15.67
N VAL A 244 -6.26 23.33 14.66
CA VAL A 244 -6.47 24.17 13.48
C VAL A 244 -6.60 23.28 12.26
N ALA A 245 -7.73 23.39 11.56
CA ALA A 245 -7.99 22.60 10.36
C ALA A 245 -7.06 23.02 9.21
N PHE A 246 -6.49 22.04 8.50
CA PHE A 246 -5.74 22.31 7.28
C PHE A 246 -6.68 22.77 6.14
N PRO A 247 -6.22 23.67 5.25
CA PRO A 247 -6.98 24.07 4.07
C PRO A 247 -7.07 22.93 3.04
N SER A 248 -7.84 23.16 1.97
CA SER A 248 -7.95 22.22 0.85
C SER A 248 -6.57 21.87 0.27
N GLY A 249 -6.35 20.61 -0.09
CA GLY A 249 -5.05 20.09 -0.53
C GLY A 249 -4.73 18.74 0.09
N ALA A 250 -3.46 18.31 0.05
CA ALA A 250 -3.05 16.97 0.47
C ALA A 250 -3.20 16.70 1.99
N ALA A 251 -3.22 17.73 2.84
CA ALA A 251 -3.52 17.60 4.27
C ALA A 251 -4.99 17.91 4.63
N SER A 252 -5.85 18.17 3.64
CA SER A 252 -7.25 18.54 3.85
C SER A 252 -8.01 17.49 4.67
N GLY A 253 -8.87 17.97 5.58
CA GLY A 253 -9.63 17.11 6.48
C GLY A 253 -8.85 16.59 7.70
N GLN A 254 -7.58 16.99 7.84
CA GLN A 254 -6.79 16.81 9.07
C GLN A 254 -6.71 18.13 9.85
N TYR A 255 -6.19 18.02 11.07
CA TYR A 255 -6.02 19.13 12.01
C TYR A 255 -4.61 19.09 12.58
N TRP A 256 -3.95 20.24 12.58
CA TRP A 256 -2.79 20.45 13.44
C TRP A 256 -3.30 20.70 14.85
N GLN A 257 -2.85 19.91 15.81
CA GLN A 257 -3.34 19.96 17.18
C GLN A 257 -2.18 20.05 18.16
N VAL A 258 -2.36 20.89 19.19
CA VAL A 258 -1.39 21.03 20.28
C VAL A 258 -2.09 21.01 21.64
N PRO A 259 -1.58 20.20 22.59
CA PRO A 259 -2.06 20.20 23.97
C PRO A 259 -1.61 21.46 24.68
N ILE A 260 -2.48 21.93 25.57
CA ILE A 260 -2.25 23.05 26.45
C ILE A 260 -2.27 22.50 27.87
N SER A 261 -1.28 22.87 28.67
CA SER A 261 -1.17 22.42 30.05
C SER A 261 -0.89 23.58 30.99
N GLY A 262 -1.13 23.40 32.28
CA GLY A 262 -0.79 24.34 33.34
C GLY A 262 -1.99 24.97 34.03
N VAL A 263 -1.72 25.99 34.83
CA VAL A 263 -2.76 26.75 35.55
C VAL A 263 -2.91 28.10 34.88
N ALA A 264 -4.10 28.38 34.35
CA ALA A 264 -4.41 29.67 33.73
C ALA A 264 -4.91 30.67 34.76
N SER A 265 -4.65 31.95 34.50
CA SER A 265 -5.35 33.09 35.08
C SER A 265 -6.13 33.83 34.00
N ALA A 266 -7.22 34.50 34.39
CA ALA A 266 -7.93 35.38 33.46
C ALA A 266 -6.98 36.48 32.95
N GLY A 267 -6.92 36.66 31.63
CA GLY A 267 -5.99 37.57 30.96
C GLY A 267 -4.71 36.92 30.44
N ASP A 268 -4.41 35.67 30.84
CA ASP A 268 -3.29 34.94 30.24
C ASP A 268 -3.55 34.70 28.74
N THR A 269 -2.48 34.65 27.95
CA THR A 269 -2.56 34.45 26.50
C THR A 269 -1.52 33.43 26.01
N LEU A 270 -1.89 32.60 25.04
CA LEU A 270 -0.94 31.90 24.16
C LEU A 270 -1.13 32.41 22.73
N THR A 271 -0.04 32.78 22.07
CA THR A 271 -0.05 33.20 20.66
C THR A 271 0.40 32.04 19.78
N LEU A 272 -0.41 31.70 18.78
CA LEU A 272 -0.07 30.77 17.70
C LEU A 272 0.37 31.63 16.51
N SER A 273 1.67 31.70 16.29
CA SER A 273 2.24 32.36 15.11
C SER A 273 2.48 31.33 14.01
N PRO A 274 2.22 31.63 12.72
CA PRO A 274 2.59 30.73 11.64
C PRO A 274 4.04 30.29 11.74
N GLY A 275 4.29 29.01 11.48
CA GLY A 275 5.64 28.46 11.54
C GLY A 275 6.57 29.08 10.50
N SER A 276 7.86 29.09 10.83
CA SER A 276 8.93 29.58 9.96
C SER A 276 10.21 28.76 10.21
N SER A 277 11.37 29.26 9.81
CA SER A 277 12.67 28.62 10.01
C SER A 277 13.04 28.34 11.49
N SER A 278 12.30 28.89 12.45
CA SER A 278 12.45 28.59 13.89
C SER A 278 11.72 27.32 14.36
N SER A 279 10.93 26.67 13.50
CA SER A 279 10.26 25.38 13.78
C SER A 279 10.84 24.25 12.93
N GLY A 280 11.02 23.08 13.55
CA GLY A 280 11.54 21.88 12.91
C GLY A 280 10.77 20.59 13.24
N SER A 281 9.64 20.67 13.97
CA SER A 281 8.98 19.46 14.45
C SER A 281 8.35 18.64 13.31
N ASN A 282 7.98 19.26 12.19
CA ASN A 282 7.55 18.49 11.02
C ASN A 282 8.70 17.67 10.42
N ALA A 283 9.93 18.20 10.40
CA ALA A 283 11.10 17.40 10.03
C ALA A 283 11.32 16.24 10.99
N THR A 284 11.11 16.45 12.30
CA THR A 284 11.15 15.36 13.29
C THR A 284 10.06 14.33 13.02
N ARG A 285 8.80 14.74 12.79
CA ARG A 285 7.69 13.83 12.45
C ARG A 285 8.02 13.03 11.19
N MET A 286 8.49 13.69 10.14
CA MET A 286 8.89 13.06 8.88
C MET A 286 10.02 12.04 9.10
N ALA A 287 11.02 12.36 9.92
CA ALA A 287 12.11 11.44 10.27
C ALA A 287 11.61 10.23 11.06
N THR A 288 10.63 10.43 11.96
CA THR A 288 10.07 9.34 12.76
C THR A 288 9.12 8.41 12.00
N LEU A 289 8.58 8.82 10.83
CA LEU A 289 7.71 7.97 10.00
C LEU A 289 8.28 6.56 9.77
N TRP A 290 9.61 6.45 9.69
CA TRP A 290 10.30 5.18 9.53
C TRP A 290 9.92 4.16 10.62
N THR A 291 9.80 4.60 11.87
CA THR A 291 9.57 3.75 13.04
C THR A 291 8.16 3.90 13.63
N THR A 292 7.41 4.93 13.23
CA THR A 292 6.05 5.16 13.72
C THR A 292 5.13 3.96 13.39
N PRO A 293 4.50 3.34 14.42
CA PRO A 293 3.53 2.27 14.20
C PRO A 293 2.35 2.73 13.35
N SER A 294 1.70 1.78 12.68
CA SER A 294 0.50 2.04 11.88
C SER A 294 0.67 3.03 10.71
N THR A 295 1.91 3.30 10.28
CA THR A 295 2.17 3.97 8.99
C THR A 295 1.89 3.05 7.81
N THR A 296 1.80 1.74 8.05
CA THR A 296 1.39 0.70 7.10
C THR A 296 0.46 -0.29 7.79
N THR A 297 -0.20 -1.17 7.03
CA THR A 297 -0.97 -2.28 7.60
C THR A 297 -0.12 -3.32 8.34
N ASP A 298 1.21 -3.34 8.12
CA ASP A 298 2.17 -4.25 8.78
C ASP A 298 2.84 -3.60 10.01
N GLY A 299 2.39 -2.41 10.44
CA GLY A 299 3.06 -1.61 11.46
C GLY A 299 3.81 -0.42 10.84
N SER A 300 5.08 -0.23 11.19
CA SER A 300 5.90 0.86 10.66
C SER A 300 6.42 0.62 9.24
N LEU A 301 6.92 1.67 8.59
CA LEU A 301 7.65 1.57 7.32
C LEU A 301 8.86 0.63 7.44
N GLN A 302 9.58 0.66 8.57
CA GLN A 302 10.70 -0.24 8.82
C GLN A 302 10.26 -1.71 8.81
N GLN A 303 9.20 -2.04 9.56
CA GLN A 303 8.66 -3.41 9.60
C GLN A 303 8.15 -3.85 8.24
N SER A 304 7.54 -2.92 7.51
CA SER A 304 7.10 -3.12 6.13
C SER A 304 8.26 -3.50 5.19
N VAL A 305 9.39 -2.77 5.24
CA VAL A 305 10.58 -3.09 4.44
C VAL A 305 11.19 -4.43 4.83
N MET A 306 11.30 -4.73 6.13
CA MET A 306 11.77 -6.04 6.59
C MET A 306 10.86 -7.18 6.11
N GLY A 307 9.54 -6.93 6.07
CA GLY A 307 8.55 -7.86 5.55
C GLY A 307 8.67 -8.18 4.06
N LEU A 308 9.25 -7.29 3.24
CA LEU A 308 9.60 -7.62 1.86
C LEU A 308 10.72 -8.64 1.78
N GLY A 309 11.75 -8.49 2.61
CA GLY A 309 12.90 -9.40 2.64
C GLY A 309 12.47 -10.82 2.99
N THR A 310 11.61 -10.96 4.00
CA THR A 310 11.04 -12.26 4.39
C THR A 310 10.17 -12.85 3.29
N LEU A 311 9.34 -12.05 2.63
CA LEU A 311 8.50 -12.48 1.50
C LEU A 311 9.35 -12.99 0.32
N PHE A 312 10.38 -12.24 -0.08
CA PHE A 312 11.27 -12.66 -1.17
C PHE A 312 12.02 -13.94 -0.83
N ALA A 313 12.53 -14.07 0.41
CA ALA A 313 13.22 -15.27 0.85
C ALA A 313 12.29 -16.50 0.84
N ALA A 314 11.05 -16.36 1.34
CA ALA A 314 10.06 -17.43 1.32
C ALA A 314 9.71 -17.85 -0.11
N ASN A 315 9.51 -16.88 -1.01
CA ASN A 315 9.23 -17.15 -2.42
C ASN A 315 10.40 -17.86 -3.12
N ALA A 316 11.64 -17.44 -2.87
CA ALA A 316 12.83 -18.08 -3.41
C ALA A 316 12.98 -19.53 -2.91
N GLN A 317 12.78 -19.75 -1.60
CA GLN A 317 12.82 -21.08 -1.02
C GLN A 317 11.73 -22.00 -1.61
N GLN A 318 10.51 -21.48 -1.78
CA GLN A 318 9.41 -22.24 -2.37
C GLN A 318 9.66 -22.57 -3.84
N ALA A 319 10.19 -21.62 -4.61
CA ALA A 319 10.58 -21.86 -6.00
C ALA A 319 11.68 -22.92 -6.11
N GLN A 320 12.68 -22.89 -5.22
CA GLN A 320 13.74 -23.89 -5.17
C GLN A 320 13.20 -25.29 -4.86
N GLN A 321 12.32 -25.42 -3.86
CA GLN A 321 11.69 -26.71 -3.54
C GLN A 321 10.88 -27.25 -4.72
N ARG A 322 10.13 -26.38 -5.41
CA ARG A 322 9.38 -26.76 -6.62
C ARG A 322 10.30 -27.19 -7.76
N ALA A 323 11.42 -26.49 -7.97
CA ALA A 323 12.40 -26.85 -8.98
C ALA A 323 13.01 -28.23 -8.70
N THR A 324 13.40 -28.49 -7.45
CA THR A 324 13.91 -29.80 -7.02
C THR A 324 12.89 -30.92 -7.21
N ALA A 325 11.63 -30.70 -6.79
CA ALA A 325 10.56 -31.68 -6.97
C ALA A 325 10.25 -31.96 -8.45
N THR A 326 10.24 -30.91 -9.27
CA THR A 326 10.02 -31.04 -10.73
C THR A 326 11.17 -31.79 -11.39
N SER A 327 12.42 -31.52 -10.99
CA SER A 327 13.60 -32.24 -11.48
C SER A 327 13.55 -33.74 -11.16
N ALA A 328 13.12 -34.09 -9.94
CA ALA A 328 12.91 -35.48 -9.54
C ALA A 328 11.82 -36.15 -10.40
N GLN A 329 10.69 -35.48 -10.63
CA GLN A 329 9.61 -36.00 -11.50
C GLN A 329 10.08 -36.20 -12.94
N VAL A 330 10.85 -35.27 -13.50
CA VAL A 330 11.43 -35.40 -14.85
C VAL A 330 12.36 -36.61 -14.91
N THR A 331 13.18 -36.80 -13.88
CA THR A 331 14.09 -37.96 -13.79
C THR A 331 13.30 -39.27 -13.75
N THR A 332 12.28 -39.38 -12.90
CA THR A 332 11.40 -40.55 -12.84
C THR A 332 10.67 -40.80 -14.15
N ALA A 333 10.13 -39.76 -14.80
CA ALA A 333 9.46 -39.88 -16.09
C ALA A 333 10.42 -40.34 -17.20
N SER A 334 11.66 -39.84 -17.21
CA SER A 334 12.71 -40.28 -18.13
C SER A 334 13.04 -41.77 -17.92
N ASN A 335 13.18 -42.21 -16.67
CA ASN A 335 13.46 -43.62 -16.36
C ASN A 335 12.30 -44.54 -16.77
N ASN A 336 11.05 -44.11 -16.55
CA ASN A 336 9.87 -44.86 -16.99
C ASN A 336 9.80 -44.94 -18.52
N LEU A 337 10.09 -43.84 -19.22
CA LEU A 337 10.17 -43.84 -20.69
C LEU A 337 11.24 -44.80 -21.17
N GLN A 338 12.43 -44.79 -20.56
CA GLN A 338 13.51 -45.74 -20.90
C GLN A 338 13.11 -47.19 -20.60
N THR A 339 12.30 -47.45 -19.57
CA THR A 339 11.80 -48.79 -19.25
C THR A 339 10.75 -49.28 -20.26
N ILE A 340 9.87 -48.40 -20.74
CA ILE A 340 8.80 -48.74 -21.69
C ILE A 340 9.31 -48.77 -23.14
N ALA A 341 10.16 -47.82 -23.52
CA ALA A 341 10.75 -47.71 -24.86
C ALA A 341 12.03 -48.56 -25.01
N GLY A 342 12.62 -48.98 -23.90
CA GLY A 342 13.76 -49.89 -23.89
C GLY A 342 13.32 -51.29 -24.28
N VAL A 343 13.46 -51.63 -25.56
CA VAL A 343 13.38 -53.04 -25.96
C VAL A 343 14.55 -53.75 -25.29
N SER A 344 14.28 -54.75 -24.45
CA SER A 344 15.34 -55.53 -23.81
C SER A 344 16.19 -56.21 -24.88
N LEU A 345 17.49 -55.88 -24.94
CA LEU A 345 18.44 -56.52 -25.85
C LEU A 345 18.51 -58.03 -25.62
N ASP A 346 18.25 -58.50 -24.40
CA ASP A 346 18.16 -59.92 -24.08
C ASP A 346 16.91 -60.56 -24.68
N GLN A 347 15.74 -59.89 -24.64
CA GLN A 347 14.56 -60.36 -25.37
C GLN A 347 14.78 -60.36 -26.87
N GLN A 348 15.41 -59.31 -27.43
CA GLN A 348 15.74 -59.30 -28.86
C GLN A 348 16.76 -60.38 -29.21
N ALA A 349 17.73 -60.69 -28.35
CA ALA A 349 18.72 -61.75 -28.55
C ALA A 349 18.07 -63.15 -28.48
N VAL A 350 17.12 -63.36 -27.56
CA VAL A 350 16.33 -64.60 -27.48
C VAL A 350 15.46 -64.77 -28.72
N VAL A 351 14.79 -63.70 -29.16
CA VAL A 351 13.98 -63.70 -30.39
C VAL A 351 14.84 -63.94 -31.63
N LEU A 352 16.02 -63.30 -31.72
CA LEU A 352 16.99 -63.50 -32.81
C LEU A 352 17.54 -64.92 -32.83
N THR A 353 17.84 -65.51 -31.66
CA THR A 353 18.27 -66.90 -31.55
C THR A 353 17.16 -67.86 -31.98
N GLY A 354 15.92 -67.58 -31.59
CA GLY A 354 14.73 -68.31 -32.03
C GLY A 354 14.53 -68.25 -33.55
N TYR A 355 14.64 -67.06 -34.16
CA TYR A 355 14.59 -66.92 -35.62
C TYR A 355 15.75 -67.63 -36.32
N SER A 356 16.96 -67.61 -35.73
CA SER A 356 18.13 -68.30 -36.28
C SER A 356 17.95 -69.83 -36.23
N GLN A 357 17.40 -70.38 -35.14
CA GLN A 357 17.07 -71.81 -35.02
C GLN A 357 15.93 -72.20 -35.96
N ALA A 358 14.88 -71.38 -36.09
CA ALA A 358 13.79 -71.63 -37.02
C ALA A 358 14.28 -71.62 -38.49
N TYR A 359 15.20 -70.71 -38.84
CA TYR A 359 15.82 -70.66 -40.16
C TYR A 359 16.69 -71.90 -40.43
N GLN A 360 17.49 -72.33 -39.46
CA GLN A 360 18.27 -73.57 -39.56
C GLN A 360 17.38 -74.81 -39.70
N ALA A 361 16.30 -74.89 -38.93
CA ALA A 361 15.32 -75.97 -39.04
C ALA A 361 14.62 -75.97 -40.41
N ALA A 362 14.23 -74.80 -40.92
CA ALA A 362 13.65 -74.67 -42.26
C ALA A 362 14.65 -75.09 -43.35
N ALA A 363 15.93 -74.72 -43.22
CA ALA A 363 16.98 -75.16 -44.13
C ALA A 363 17.19 -76.68 -44.10
N GLN A 364 17.12 -77.31 -42.92
CA GLN A 364 17.21 -78.76 -42.76
C GLN A 364 16.00 -79.48 -43.40
N VAL A 365 14.80 -78.92 -43.25
CA VAL A 365 13.57 -79.44 -43.88
C VAL A 365 13.67 -79.34 -45.41
N ILE A 366 14.17 -78.21 -45.94
CA ILE A 366 14.42 -78.03 -47.37
C ILE A 366 15.46 -79.03 -47.87
N SER A 367 16.55 -79.24 -47.14
CA SER A 367 17.58 -80.23 -47.48
C SER A 367 17.03 -81.65 -47.47
N THR A 368 16.21 -82.01 -46.48
CA THR A 368 15.58 -83.33 -46.39
C THR A 368 14.56 -83.55 -47.51
N ALA A 369 13.76 -82.53 -47.83
CA ALA A 369 12.84 -82.55 -48.96
C ALA A 369 13.59 -82.68 -50.29
N HIS A 370 14.73 -82.02 -50.45
CA HIS A 370 15.60 -82.15 -51.63
C HIS A 370 16.16 -83.57 -51.77
N THR A 371 16.68 -84.17 -50.69
CA THR A 371 17.17 -85.57 -50.69
C THR A 371 16.05 -86.56 -50.99
N MET A 372 14.83 -86.35 -50.47
CA MET A 372 13.66 -87.17 -50.81
C MET A 372 13.27 -87.02 -52.29
N PHE A 373 13.39 -85.81 -52.85
CA PHE A 373 13.12 -85.55 -54.27
C PHE A 373 14.16 -86.23 -55.19
N GLU A 374 15.44 -86.17 -54.83
CA GLU A 374 16.51 -86.87 -55.55
C GLU A 374 16.38 -88.40 -55.45
N SER A 375 16.01 -88.92 -54.28
CA SER A 375 15.73 -90.36 -54.11
C SER A 375 14.54 -90.82 -54.95
N LEU A 376 13.52 -89.99 -55.13
CA LEU A 376 12.41 -90.28 -56.04
C LEU A 376 12.83 -90.18 -57.51
N LEU A 377 13.72 -89.24 -57.88
CA LEU A 377 14.27 -89.12 -59.22
C LEU A 377 15.22 -90.27 -59.61
N GLN A 378 15.92 -90.88 -58.65
CA GLN A 378 16.78 -92.05 -58.88
C GLN A 378 16.03 -93.39 -58.88
N ALA A 379 14.78 -93.41 -58.41
CA ALA A 379 13.96 -94.63 -58.31
C ALA A 379 13.10 -94.91 -59.57
N ILE A 380 13.29 -94.15 -60.65
CA ILE A 380 12.59 -94.29 -61.95
C ILE A 380 13.66 -94.46 -63.04
#